data_AF-A0A1A8CI29-F1
#
_entry.id   AF-A0A1A8CI29-F1
#
_cell.length_a   1.000
_cell.length_b   1.000
_cell.length_c   1.000
_cell.angle_alpha   90.00
_cell.angle_beta   90.00
_cell.angle_gamma   90.00
#
_symmetry.space_group_name_H-M   'P 1'
#
loop_
_entity.id
_entity.type
_entity.pdbx_description
1 polymer ?
#
loop_
_entity_poly.entity_id
_entity_poly.type
_entity_poly.pdbx_seq_one_letter_code
_entity_poly.pdbx_strand_id
1 'polypeptide(L)'
;VHIMCYRICARGLSATVHYHNRENKPKKGGICVANHTSPIDVVILCNDGGYAMVGQVHGGLMGVVQRAMVRACPHIWFERSEMKDRHLVTKRLKDHATDKKKL
;
A
#
# COMPACT_ATOMS: atom_id res chain seq x y z
N VAL A 1 -11.06 6.33 8.47
CA VAL A 1 -9.99 6.21 9.50
C VAL A 1 -8.60 6.06 8.88
N HIS A 2 -8.38 5.12 7.94
CA HIS A 2 -7.04 4.83 7.39
C HIS A 2 -6.29 6.05 6.82
N ILE A 3 -6.94 6.85 5.95
CA ILE A 3 -6.34 8.07 5.36
C ILE A 3 -6.00 9.12 6.44
N MET A 4 -6.82 9.22 7.50
CA MET A 4 -6.56 10.15 8.59
C MET A 4 -5.30 9.76 9.39
N CYS A 5 -5.07 8.46 9.60
CA CYS A 5 -3.86 7.97 10.25
C CYS A 5 -2.61 8.36 9.44
N TYR A 6 -2.62 8.16 8.12
CA TYR A 6 -1.49 8.57 7.28
C TYR A 6 -1.27 10.08 7.27
N ARG A 7 -2.34 10.88 7.29
CA ARG A 7 -2.26 12.35 7.42
C ARG A 7 -1.63 12.79 8.74
N ILE A 8 -1.99 12.14 9.83
CA ILE A 8 -1.39 12.40 11.15
C ILE A 8 0.09 12.00 11.14
N CYS A 9 0.42 10.81 10.62
CA CYS A 9 1.82 10.36 10.51
C CYS A 9 2.66 11.30 9.64
N ALA A 10 2.16 11.72 8.47
CA ALA A 10 2.85 12.66 7.58
C ALA A 10 3.13 13.99 8.29
N ARG A 11 2.14 14.53 9.02
CA ARG A 11 2.30 15.75 9.82
C ARG A 11 3.29 15.58 10.96
N GLY A 12 3.28 14.44 11.65
CA GLY A 12 4.26 14.14 12.71
C GLY A 12 5.70 14.04 12.19
N LEU A 13 5.87 13.77 10.89
CA LEU A 13 7.15 13.78 10.18
C LEU A 13 7.45 15.12 9.50
N SER A 14 6.67 16.17 9.78
CA SER A 14 6.79 17.50 9.15
C SER A 14 6.70 17.48 7.63
N ALA A 15 6.04 16.48 7.05
CA ALA A 15 5.94 16.33 5.60
C ALA A 15 4.99 17.38 5.00
N THR A 16 5.49 18.12 4.00
CA THR A 16 4.69 19.00 3.14
C THR A 16 4.64 18.39 1.75
N VAL A 17 3.46 17.91 1.35
CA VAL A 17 3.29 17.12 0.10
C VAL A 17 2.47 17.90 -0.90
N HIS A 18 3.03 18.11 -2.10
CA HIS A 18 2.35 18.72 -3.24
C HIS A 18 2.03 17.66 -4.30
N TYR A 19 0.78 17.62 -4.74
CA TYR A 19 0.32 16.69 -5.78
C TYR A 19 0.11 17.45 -7.09
N HIS A 20 0.80 17.02 -8.13
CA HIS A 20 0.65 17.54 -9.49
C HIS A 20 -0.22 16.58 -10.32
N ASN A 21 -0.84 17.09 -11.40
CA ASN A 21 -1.62 16.32 -12.37
C ASN A 21 -2.68 15.41 -11.71
N ARG A 22 -3.51 16.00 -10.85
CA ARG A 22 -4.46 15.27 -9.99
C ARG A 22 -5.53 14.53 -10.78
N GLU A 23 -5.78 14.93 -12.01
CA GLU A 23 -6.67 14.28 -12.97
C GLU A 23 -6.22 12.87 -13.37
N ASN A 24 -4.91 12.57 -13.26
CA ASN A 24 -4.33 11.25 -13.59
C ASN A 24 -4.38 10.26 -12.42
N LYS A 25 -5.00 10.63 -11.30
CA LYS A 25 -5.10 9.76 -10.14
C LYS A 25 -5.87 8.48 -10.48
N PRO A 26 -5.45 7.33 -9.93
CA PRO A 26 -6.18 6.09 -10.10
C PRO A 26 -7.60 6.26 -9.56
N LYS A 27 -8.58 5.94 -10.40
CA LYS A 27 -10.00 5.90 -10.04
C LYS A 27 -10.31 4.59 -9.30
N LYS A 28 -11.57 4.38 -8.92
CA LYS A 28 -11.98 3.14 -8.23
C LYS A 28 -11.56 1.90 -9.03
N GLY A 29 -10.81 1.00 -8.39
CA GLY A 29 -10.21 -0.18 -9.03
C GLY A 29 -8.95 0.08 -9.86
N GLY A 30 -8.47 1.33 -9.90
CA GLY A 30 -7.23 1.71 -10.58
C GLY A 30 -5.99 1.32 -9.79
N ILE A 31 -4.91 1.06 -10.52
CA ILE A 31 -3.61 0.68 -9.94
C ILE A 31 -2.67 1.87 -9.99
N CYS A 32 -2.07 2.21 -8.85
CA CYS A 32 -0.95 3.14 -8.79
C CYS A 32 0.36 2.37 -8.77
N VAL A 33 1.33 2.79 -9.57
CA VAL A 33 2.69 2.28 -9.54
C VAL A 33 3.62 3.45 -9.26
N ALA A 34 4.43 3.34 -8.21
CA ALA A 34 5.39 4.34 -7.81
C ALA A 34 6.76 3.69 -7.63
N ASN A 35 7.82 4.44 -7.93
CA ASN A 35 9.16 4.04 -7.57
C ASN A 35 9.28 3.98 -6.05
N HIS A 36 9.99 2.98 -5.55
CA HIS A 36 10.19 2.77 -4.11
C HIS A 36 11.57 3.28 -3.69
N THR A 37 11.59 4.35 -2.91
CA THR A 37 12.80 4.89 -2.29
C THR A 37 12.90 4.43 -0.83
N SER A 38 11.79 4.45 -0.07
CA SER A 38 11.78 3.98 1.31
C SER A 38 10.36 3.65 1.81
N PRO A 39 10.20 2.99 2.98
CA PRO A 39 8.86 2.70 3.53
C PRO A 39 7.95 3.93 3.71
N ILE A 40 8.50 5.16 3.76
CA ILE A 40 7.72 6.39 3.87
C ILE A 40 6.87 6.68 2.62
N ASP A 41 7.23 6.10 1.47
CA ASP A 41 6.52 6.32 0.20
C ASP A 41 5.02 5.96 0.35
N VAL A 42 4.74 4.93 1.16
CA VAL A 42 3.38 4.52 1.53
C VAL A 42 2.63 5.63 2.25
N VAL A 43 3.28 6.27 3.23
CA VAL A 43 2.66 7.35 4.02
C VAL A 43 2.32 8.52 3.10
N ILE A 44 3.22 8.84 2.16
CA ILE A 44 3.05 9.94 1.21
C ILE A 44 1.90 9.63 0.22
N LEU A 45 1.86 8.43 -0.35
CA LEU A 45 0.82 8.03 -1.30
C LEU A 45 -0.56 7.92 -0.62
N CYS A 46 -0.63 7.25 0.54
CA CYS A 46 -1.88 7.03 1.26
C CYS A 46 -2.45 8.30 1.93
N ASN A 47 -1.74 9.42 1.86
CA ASN A 47 -2.21 10.72 2.33
C ASN A 47 -3.28 11.33 1.38
N ASP A 48 -3.28 10.91 0.11
CA ASP A 48 -4.19 11.37 -0.94
C ASP A 48 -5.37 10.41 -1.21
N GLY A 49 -5.21 9.12 -0.89
CA GLY A 49 -6.24 8.09 -1.12
C GLY A 49 -6.01 6.82 -0.31
N GLY A 50 -7.02 5.94 -0.27
CA GLY A 50 -6.89 4.63 0.36
C GLY A 50 -6.35 3.61 -0.65
N TYR A 51 -5.16 3.07 -0.41
CA TYR A 51 -4.53 2.09 -1.28
C TYR A 51 -4.30 0.76 -0.54
N ALA A 52 -4.67 -0.35 -1.17
CA ALA A 52 -4.05 -1.63 -0.86
C ALA A 52 -2.63 -1.62 -1.43
N MET A 53 -1.71 -2.29 -0.73
CA MET A 53 -0.29 -2.25 -1.06
C MET A 53 0.19 -3.65 -1.37
N VAL A 54 1.26 -3.73 -2.14
CA VAL A 54 1.98 -4.96 -2.40
C VAL A 54 3.40 -4.79 -1.87
N GLY A 55 3.88 -5.74 -1.07
CA GLY A 55 5.25 -5.69 -0.59
C GLY A 55 5.76 -7.02 -0.05
N GLN A 56 7.01 -7.03 0.40
CA GLN A 56 7.61 -8.18 1.05
C GLN A 56 7.17 -8.24 2.52
N VAL A 57 6.99 -9.44 3.06
CA VAL A 57 6.88 -9.66 4.51
C VAL A 57 8.21 -9.28 5.18
N HIS A 58 8.12 -8.55 6.29
CA HIS A 58 9.24 -8.17 7.13
C HIS A 58 9.06 -8.72 8.56
N GLY A 59 10.17 -9.05 9.21
CA GLY A 59 10.21 -9.36 10.64
C GLY A 59 10.37 -8.12 11.52
N GLY A 60 10.61 -8.33 12.82
CA GLY A 60 10.94 -7.26 13.77
C GLY A 60 9.85 -6.19 13.89
N LEU A 61 10.28 -4.94 14.12
CA LEU A 61 9.39 -3.78 14.27
C LEU A 61 8.53 -3.55 13.02
N MET A 62 9.12 -3.66 11.83
CA MET A 62 8.38 -3.50 10.57
C MET A 62 7.30 -4.56 10.40
N GLY A 63 7.55 -5.80 10.83
CA GLY A 63 6.53 -6.84 10.85
C GLY A 63 5.37 -6.54 11.80
N VAL A 64 5.63 -5.92 12.96
CA VAL A 64 4.56 -5.47 13.88
C VAL A 64 3.69 -4.41 13.20
N VAL A 65 4.32 -3.43 12.54
CA VAL A 65 3.61 -2.37 11.80
C VAL A 65 2.80 -2.98 10.66
N GLN A 66 3.38 -3.87 9.85
CA GLN A 66 2.65 -4.55 8.75
C GLN A 66 1.43 -5.31 9.26
N ARG A 67 1.54 -6.05 10.36
CA ARG A 67 0.40 -6.77 10.97
C ARG A 67 -0.70 -5.82 11.43
N ALA A 68 -0.36 -4.66 11.97
CA ALA A 68 -1.35 -3.65 12.34
C ALA A 68 -2.06 -3.07 11.10
N MET A 69 -1.32 -2.79 10.03
CA MET A 69 -1.88 -2.23 8.79
C MET A 69 -2.88 -3.18 8.10
N VAL A 70 -2.59 -4.49 8.08
CA VAL A 70 -3.49 -5.50 7.48
C VAL A 70 -4.87 -5.54 8.14
N ARG A 71 -4.97 -5.18 9.43
CA ARG A 71 -6.26 -5.13 10.13
C ARG A 71 -7.15 -3.99 9.63
N ALA A 72 -6.57 -2.96 9.02
CA ALA A 72 -7.29 -1.79 8.56
C ALA A 72 -7.53 -1.77 7.04
N CYS A 73 -6.65 -2.36 6.25
CA CYS A 73 -6.81 -2.52 4.81
C CYS A 73 -6.19 -3.85 4.35
N PRO A 74 -6.83 -4.61 3.45
CA PRO A 74 -6.32 -5.91 3.02
C PRO A 74 -5.10 -5.75 2.09
N HIS A 75 -3.92 -5.45 2.64
CA HIS A 75 -2.68 -5.41 1.86
C HIS A 75 -2.22 -6.81 1.43
N ILE A 76 -1.47 -6.89 0.33
CA ILE A 76 -0.87 -8.12 -0.17
C ILE A 76 0.60 -8.15 0.26
N TRP A 77 0.98 -9.18 1.00
CA TRP A 77 2.37 -9.42 1.37
C TRP A 77 2.85 -10.74 0.78
N PHE A 78 4.10 -10.75 0.34
CA PHE A 78 4.77 -11.93 -0.19
C PHE A 78 5.98 -12.29 0.63
N GLU A 79 6.21 -13.58 0.83
CA GLU A 79 7.52 -14.04 1.29
C GLU A 79 8.55 -13.84 0.18
N ARG A 80 9.82 -13.63 0.57
CA ARG A 80 10.90 -13.39 -0.41
C ARG A 80 11.04 -14.54 -1.42
N SER A 81 10.77 -15.77 -1.00
CA SER A 81 10.76 -16.96 -1.85
C SER A 81 9.60 -16.96 -2.85
N GLU A 82 8.40 -16.53 -2.42
CA GLU A 82 7.20 -16.48 -3.27
C GLU A 82 7.31 -15.45 -4.39
N MET A 83 8.02 -14.33 -4.17
CA MET A 83 8.14 -13.27 -5.17
C MET A 83 8.81 -13.71 -6.48
N LYS A 84 9.58 -14.81 -6.45
CA LYS A 84 10.24 -15.36 -7.65
C LYS A 84 9.26 -16.12 -8.55
N ASP A 85 8.14 -16.59 -8.00
CA ASP A 85 7.10 -17.26 -8.77
C ASP A 85 6.13 -16.23 -9.36
N ARG A 86 6.39 -15.86 -10.62
CA ARG A 86 5.57 -14.91 -11.36
C ARG A 86 4.11 -15.36 -11.52
N HIS A 87 3.86 -16.67 -11.60
CA HIS A 87 2.51 -17.20 -11.75
C HIS A 87 1.73 -17.02 -10.44
N LEU A 88 2.35 -17.39 -9.31
CA LEU A 88 1.77 -17.18 -7.99
C LEU A 88 1.48 -15.71 -7.71
N VAL A 89 2.44 -14.82 -7.99
CA VAL A 89 2.26 -13.37 -7.81
C VAL A 89 1.09 -12.87 -8.64
N THR A 90 1.05 -13.20 -9.93
CA THR A 90 -0.02 -12.76 -10.84
C THR A 90 -1.39 -13.27 -10.39
N LYS A 91 -1.47 -14.53 -9.95
CA LYS A 91 -2.70 -15.13 -9.44
C LYS A 91 -3.20 -14.41 -8.19
N ARG A 92 -2.33 -14.21 -7.18
CA ARG A 92 -2.71 -13.53 -5.93
C ARG A 92 -3.16 -12.08 -6.18
N LEU A 93 -2.52 -11.37 -7.10
CA LEU A 93 -2.94 -10.02 -7.51
C LEU A 93 -4.34 -10.03 -8.16
N LYS A 94 -4.60 -10.96 -9.08
CA LYS A 94 -5.91 -11.11 -9.73
C LYS A 94 -7.01 -11.48 -8.73
N ASP A 95 -6.74 -12.45 -7.86
CA ASP A 95 -7.70 -12.89 -6.84
C ASP A 95 -8.04 -11.73 -5.90
N HIS A 96 -7.05 -10.92 -5.51
CA HIS A 96 -7.27 -9.75 -4.69
C HIS A 96 -8.11 -8.68 -5.38
N ALA A 97 -7.83 -8.37 -6.65
CA ALA A 97 -8.53 -7.34 -7.41
C ALA A 97 -9.99 -7.71 -7.78
N THR A 98 -10.30 -9.01 -7.84
CA THR A 98 -11.63 -9.51 -8.22
C THR A 98 -12.54 -9.81 -7.01
N ASP A 99 -11.98 -9.84 -5.81
CA ASP A 99 -12.71 -10.13 -4.57
C ASP A 99 -13.60 -8.94 -4.17
N LYS A 100 -14.90 -9.02 -4.45
CA LYS A 100 -15.88 -7.97 -4.11
C LYS A 100 -16.01 -7.69 -2.60
N LYS A 101 -15.46 -8.55 -1.73
CA LYS A 101 -15.43 -8.31 -0.28
C LYS A 101 -14.22 -7.46 0.13
N LYS A 102 -13.27 -7.24 -0.78
CA LYS A 102 -12.08 -6.40 -0.59
C LYS A 102 -12.21 -5.17 -1.50
N LEU A 103 -12.15 -3.98 -0.89
CA LEU A 103 -12.14 -2.65 -1.53
C LEU A 103 -13.21 -2.39 -2.62
#